data_AF-A0A444ZPI7-F1
#
_entry.id   AF-A0A444ZPI7-F1
#
_cell.length_a   1.000
_cell.length_b   1.000
_cell.length_c   1.000
_cell.angle_alpha   90.00
_cell.angle_beta   90.00
_cell.angle_gamma   90.00
#
_symmetry.space_group_name_H-M   'P 1'
#
loop_
_entity.id
_entity.type
_entity.pdbx_description
1 polymer ?
#
loop_
_entity_poly.entity_id
_entity_poly.type
_entity_poly.pdbx_seq_one_letter_code
_entity_poly.pdbx_strand_id
1 'polypeptide(L)'
;MLRSHQKMSEADIEQMNEMRKRDIPISRIDDFLPSLVEGYENVPYITRDMHNVNAKQRRERGLDVDLCLRYLCECKANDPVFSYKKVIDIFGDVIVFDAMYKKNIYLSPLVVFFSVNHHNQTVVLTATLVADEKDETYVWLLQ
;
A
#
# COMPACT_ATOMS: atom_id res chain seq x y z
N MET A 1 2.86 14.08 28.55
CA MET A 1 3.07 12.62 28.67
C MET A 1 4.48 12.27 28.21
N LEU A 2 5.16 11.35 28.90
CA LEU A 2 6.44 10.78 28.46
C LEU A 2 6.19 9.71 27.38
N ARG A 3 7.14 9.55 26.45
CA ARG A 3 7.03 8.67 25.28
C ARG A 3 6.80 7.19 25.62
N SER A 4 7.23 6.74 26.80
CA SER A 4 6.99 5.38 27.32
C SER A 4 5.52 5.10 27.67
N HIS A 5 4.71 6.15 27.85
CA HIS A 5 3.29 6.06 28.20
C HIS A 5 2.37 6.41 27.02
N GLN A 6 2.94 6.78 25.86
CA GLN A 6 2.18 7.10 24.65
C GLN A 6 1.99 5.83 23.82
N LYS A 7 0.77 5.28 23.84
CA LYS A 7 0.42 4.07 23.08
C LYS A 7 -1.08 4.02 22.84
N MET A 8 -1.46 3.73 21.60
CA MET A 8 -2.86 3.41 21.30
C MET A 8 -3.28 2.11 22.00
N SER A 9 -4.48 2.11 22.58
CA SER A 9 -5.08 0.88 23.14
C SER A 9 -5.45 -0.09 22.01
N GLU A 10 -5.60 -1.37 22.31
CA GLU A 10 -6.04 -2.36 21.30
C GLU A 10 -7.41 -2.02 20.72
N ALA A 11 -8.34 -1.54 21.57
CA ALA A 11 -9.66 -1.10 21.14
C ALA A 11 -9.58 0.09 20.16
N ASP A 12 -8.74 1.08 20.43
CA ASP A 12 -8.54 2.24 19.53
C ASP A 12 -7.92 1.79 18.20
N ILE A 13 -6.98 0.84 18.24
CA ILE A 13 -6.36 0.27 17.03
C ILE A 13 -7.39 -0.47 16.20
N GLU A 14 -8.26 -1.26 16.82
CA GLU A 14 -9.32 -2.00 16.14
C GLU A 14 -10.35 -1.05 15.51
N GLN A 15 -10.80 -0.05 16.25
CA GLN A 15 -11.72 0.96 15.73
C GLN A 15 -11.11 1.74 14.55
N MET A 16 -9.85 2.16 14.67
CA MET A 16 -9.10 2.76 13.58
C MET A 16 -9.08 1.84 12.35
N ASN A 17 -8.80 0.54 12.53
CA ASN A 17 -8.75 -0.42 11.43
C ASN A 17 -10.11 -0.61 10.74
N GLU A 18 -11.22 -0.64 11.49
CA GLU A 18 -12.57 -0.73 10.92
C GLU A 18 -12.93 0.51 10.10
N MET A 19 -12.56 1.70 10.57
CA MET A 19 -12.73 2.93 9.80
C MET A 19 -11.86 2.92 8.53
N ARG A 20 -10.62 2.43 8.62
CA ARG A 20 -9.71 2.28 7.47
C ARG A 20 -10.22 1.30 6.43
N LYS A 21 -10.87 0.19 6.84
CA LYS A 21 -11.51 -0.77 5.93
C LYS A 21 -12.64 -0.15 5.10
N ARG A 22 -13.16 1.00 5.54
CA ARG A 22 -14.20 1.79 4.84
C ARG A 22 -13.62 3.02 4.13
N ASP A 23 -12.34 2.96 3.77
CA ASP A 23 -11.59 4.01 3.06
C ASP A 23 -11.53 5.38 3.75
N ILE A 24 -11.78 5.43 5.06
CA ILE A 24 -11.62 6.67 5.83
C ILE A 24 -10.11 6.98 5.96
N PRO A 25 -9.65 8.19 5.60
CA PRO A 25 -8.25 8.54 5.70
C PRO A 25 -7.83 8.73 7.17
N ILE A 26 -6.57 8.42 7.47
CA ILE A 26 -6.00 8.51 8.82
C ILE A 26 -6.20 9.90 9.43
N SER A 27 -6.08 10.98 8.65
CA SER A 27 -6.31 12.34 9.13
C SER A 27 -7.72 12.55 9.69
N ARG A 28 -8.74 11.98 9.03
CA ARG A 28 -10.13 12.02 9.53
C ARG A 28 -10.30 11.22 10.81
N ILE A 29 -9.55 10.13 10.96
CA ILE A 29 -9.58 9.28 12.15
C ILE A 29 -8.88 9.99 13.32
N ASP A 30 -7.79 10.73 13.04
CA ASP A 30 -7.03 11.54 14.00
C ASP A 30 -7.86 12.65 14.63
N ASP A 31 -8.73 13.28 13.84
CA ASP A 31 -9.70 14.24 14.38
C ASP A 31 -10.86 13.55 15.10
N PHE A 32 -11.29 12.39 14.63
CA PHE A 32 -12.50 11.73 15.12
C PHE A 32 -12.34 11.04 16.47
N LEU A 33 -11.31 10.21 16.66
CA LEU A 33 -11.18 9.41 17.89
C LEU A 33 -11.07 10.28 19.16
N PRO A 34 -10.29 11.38 19.18
CA PRO A 34 -10.25 12.28 20.32
C PRO A 34 -11.58 12.99 20.57
N SER A 35 -12.37 13.26 19.51
CA SER A 35 -13.70 13.86 19.66
C SER A 35 -14.68 12.97 20.44
N LEU A 36 -14.46 11.65 20.49
CA LEU A 36 -15.26 10.72 21.28
C LEU A 36 -14.99 10.79 22.78
N VAL A 37 -13.83 11.32 23.16
CA VAL A 37 -13.38 11.44 24.56
C VAL A 37 -13.14 12.90 24.94
N GLU A 38 -13.88 13.82 24.34
CA GLU A 38 -13.87 15.27 24.64
C GLU A 38 -12.56 16.01 24.31
N GLY A 39 -11.64 15.42 23.55
CA GLY A 39 -10.45 16.12 23.08
C GLY A 39 -9.18 15.28 23.00
N TYR A 40 -8.13 15.90 22.47
CA TYR A 40 -6.80 15.30 22.27
C TYR A 40 -6.04 15.08 23.59
N GLU A 41 -6.37 15.86 24.62
CA GLU A 41 -5.82 15.76 25.97
C GLU A 41 -6.25 14.48 26.70
N ASN A 42 -7.35 13.86 26.26
CA ASN A 42 -7.95 12.68 26.89
C ASN A 42 -7.57 11.36 26.20
N VAL A 43 -6.78 11.41 25.12
CA VAL A 43 -6.24 10.22 24.46
C VAL A 43 -4.78 9.95 24.87
N PRO A 44 -4.39 8.70 25.14
CA PRO A 44 -3.04 8.36 25.58
C PRO A 44 -2.03 8.21 24.42
N TYR A 45 -2.30 8.83 23.27
CA TYR A 45 -1.49 8.70 22.06
C TYR A 45 -1.54 9.99 21.23
N ILE A 46 -0.58 10.13 20.32
CA ILE A 46 -0.54 11.23 19.34
C ILE A 46 -0.73 10.70 17.92
N THR A 47 -1.01 11.59 16.96
CA THR A 47 -1.11 11.28 15.52
C THR A 47 0.04 10.39 15.03
N ARG A 48 1.26 10.66 15.51
CA ARG A 48 2.45 9.87 15.14
C ARG A 48 2.35 8.41 15.57
N ASP A 49 1.72 8.11 16.71
CA ASP A 49 1.55 6.74 17.18
C ASP A 49 0.60 5.97 16.27
N MET A 50 -0.46 6.63 15.80
CA MET A 50 -1.37 6.06 14.81
C MET A 50 -0.67 5.71 13.49
N HIS A 51 0.20 6.60 13.01
CA HIS A 51 1.03 6.31 11.84
C HIS A 51 2.04 5.18 12.11
N ASN A 52 2.62 5.11 13.30
CA ASN A 52 3.53 4.03 13.69
C ASN A 52 2.83 2.67 13.74
N VAL A 53 1.60 2.60 14.27
CA VAL A 53 0.77 1.39 14.26
C VAL A 53 0.52 0.94 12.83
N ASN A 54 0.08 1.85 11.95
CA ASN A 54 -0.13 1.52 10.54
C ASN A 54 1.16 1.07 9.84
N ALA A 55 2.29 1.72 10.10
CA ALA A 55 3.57 1.31 9.55
C ALA A 55 4.02 -0.06 10.06
N LYS A 56 3.77 -0.36 11.34
CA LYS A 56 4.04 -1.67 11.95
C LYS A 56 3.16 -2.75 11.33
N GLN A 57 1.86 -2.52 11.23
CA GLN A 57 0.92 -3.43 10.58
C GLN A 57 1.27 -3.69 9.12
N ARG A 58 1.73 -2.68 8.36
CA ARG A 58 2.22 -2.88 6.98
C ARG A 58 3.44 -3.79 6.91
N ARG A 59 4.36 -3.67 7.87
CA ARG A 59 5.53 -4.57 7.96
C ARG A 59 5.15 -5.99 8.36
N GLU A 60 4.24 -6.13 9.32
CA GLU A 60 3.76 -7.42 9.83
C GLU A 60 2.83 -8.14 8.86
N ARG A 61 2.08 -7.39 8.03
CA ARG A 61 1.23 -7.94 6.99
C ARG A 61 1.98 -8.57 5.83
N GLY A 62 3.32 -8.51 5.80
CA GLY A 62 4.22 -9.12 4.82
C GLY A 62 3.55 -9.45 3.49
N LEU A 63 3.69 -8.59 2.48
CA LEU A 63 3.06 -8.85 1.19
C LEU A 63 3.60 -10.15 0.58
N ASP A 64 2.84 -11.23 0.75
CA ASP A 64 2.97 -12.48 0.03
C ASP A 64 2.57 -12.25 -1.43
N VAL A 65 3.19 -12.98 -2.35
CA VAL A 65 2.84 -12.98 -3.78
C VAL A 65 1.35 -13.22 -3.96
N ASP A 66 0.77 -14.15 -3.20
CA ASP A 66 -0.65 -14.49 -3.32
C ASP A 66 -1.56 -13.35 -2.87
N LEU A 67 -1.16 -12.61 -1.84
CA LEU A 67 -1.86 -11.40 -1.38
C LEU A 67 -1.72 -10.26 -2.40
N CYS A 68 -0.54 -10.11 -3.00
CA CYS A 68 -0.29 -9.14 -4.06
C CYS A 68 -1.15 -9.46 -5.30
N LEU A 69 -1.15 -10.71 -5.76
CA LEU A 69 -1.98 -11.17 -6.87
C LEU A 69 -3.47 -10.99 -6.59
N ARG A 70 -3.93 -11.29 -5.36
CA ARG A 70 -5.33 -11.06 -4.97
C ARG A 70 -5.70 -9.58 -5.03
N TYR A 71 -4.85 -8.71 -4.50
CA TYR A 71 -5.04 -7.26 -4.59
C TYR A 71 -5.09 -6.78 -6.04
N LEU A 72 -4.19 -7.27 -6.90
CA LEU A 72 -4.18 -6.92 -8.33
C LEU A 72 -5.43 -7.44 -9.07
N CYS A 73 -5.91 -8.63 -8.72
CA CYS A 73 -7.19 -9.15 -9.20
C CYS A 73 -8.38 -8.27 -8.78
N GLU A 74 -8.40 -7.81 -7.53
CA GLU A 74 -9.41 -6.87 -7.03
C GLU A 74 -9.33 -5.52 -7.77
N CYS A 75 -8.12 -4.99 -8.00
CA CYS A 75 -7.91 -3.79 -8.82
C CYS A 75 -8.43 -3.99 -10.25
N LYS A 76 -8.15 -5.13 -10.90
CA LYS A 76 -8.64 -5.44 -12.25
C LYS A 76 -10.16 -5.56 -12.30
N ALA A 77 -10.78 -6.07 -11.23
CA ALA A 77 -12.24 -6.15 -11.14
C ALA A 77 -12.89 -4.77 -10.98
N ASN A 78 -12.24 -3.86 -10.24
CA ASN A 78 -12.73 -2.50 -10.01
C ASN A 78 -12.42 -1.53 -11.15
N ASP A 79 -11.34 -1.77 -11.90
CA ASP A 79 -10.91 -0.98 -13.05
C ASP A 79 -10.54 -1.89 -14.23
N PRO A 80 -11.44 -2.05 -15.22
CA PRO A 80 -11.18 -2.90 -16.39
C PRO A 80 -9.96 -2.49 -17.21
N VAL A 81 -9.54 -1.21 -17.13
CA VAL A 81 -8.38 -0.68 -17.85
C VAL A 81 -7.07 -1.02 -17.13
N PHE A 82 -7.10 -1.25 -15.81
CA PHE A 82 -5.94 -1.71 -15.04
C PHE A 82 -5.35 -2.97 -15.66
N SER A 83 -4.03 -3.08 -15.80
CA SER A 83 -3.39 -4.29 -16.34
C SER A 83 -2.19 -4.71 -15.49
N TYR A 84 -1.98 -6.03 -15.39
CA TYR A 84 -0.81 -6.58 -14.72
C TYR A 84 -0.40 -7.90 -15.37
N LYS A 85 0.87 -8.25 -15.22
CA LYS A 85 1.48 -9.47 -15.74
C LYS A 85 2.38 -10.08 -14.67
N LYS A 86 2.09 -11.33 -14.30
CA LYS A 86 3.01 -12.14 -13.52
C LYS A 86 4.09 -12.69 -14.45
N VAL A 87 5.35 -12.46 -14.12
CA VAL A 87 6.53 -13.01 -14.79
C VAL A 87 7.29 -13.86 -13.77
N ILE A 88 7.80 -15.02 -14.17
CA ILE A 88 8.60 -15.86 -13.28
C ILE A 88 10.04 -15.77 -13.78
N ASP A 89 10.93 -15.25 -12.95
CA ASP A 89 12.35 -15.12 -13.26
C ASP A 89 13.17 -16.21 -12.54
N ILE A 90 14.41 -16.41 -12.94
CA ILE A 90 15.36 -17.39 -12.37
C ILE A 90 15.59 -17.21 -10.86
N PHE A 91 15.35 -16.01 -10.32
CA PHE A 91 15.49 -15.72 -8.88
C PHE A 91 14.16 -15.69 -8.12
N GLY A 92 13.01 -15.95 -8.76
CA GLY A 92 11.69 -15.99 -8.11
C GLY A 92 10.56 -15.35 -8.91
N ASP A 93 9.41 -15.19 -8.27
CA ASP A 93 8.24 -14.53 -8.85
C ASP A 93 8.46 -13.01 -8.96
N VAL A 94 8.37 -12.47 -10.18
CA VAL A 94 8.42 -11.03 -10.47
C VAL A 94 7.05 -10.59 -10.98
N ILE A 95 6.40 -9.66 -10.29
CA ILE A 95 5.11 -9.13 -10.74
C ILE A 95 5.35 -7.77 -11.37
N VAL A 96 4.94 -7.63 -12.63
CA VAL A 96 4.93 -6.37 -13.36
C VAL A 96 3.49 -5.88 -13.38
N PHE A 97 3.24 -4.64 -12.97
CA PHE A 97 1.94 -4.03 -13.22
C PHE A 97 2.07 -2.64 -13.79
N ASP A 98 1.12 -2.32 -14.66
CA ASP A 98 0.94 -0.97 -15.15
C ASP A 98 0.02 -0.22 -14.20
N ALA A 99 0.59 0.76 -13.50
CA ALA A 99 -0.14 1.69 -12.68
C ALA A 99 -0.65 2.83 -13.57
N MET A 100 -1.69 2.59 -14.35
CA MET A 100 -2.53 3.66 -14.91
C MET A 100 -3.38 4.33 -13.81
N TYR A 101 -2.80 4.63 -12.64
CA TYR A 101 -3.54 5.23 -11.53
C TYR A 101 -3.70 6.73 -11.78
N LYS A 102 -4.74 7.06 -12.56
CA LYS A 102 -5.04 8.38 -13.13
C LYS A 102 -3.98 8.84 -14.11
N LYS A 103 -4.43 9.01 -15.36
CA LYS A 103 -3.73 9.71 -16.45
C LYS A 103 -2.96 10.92 -15.89
N ASN A 104 -1.64 10.80 -15.84
CA ASN A 104 -0.77 11.98 -15.82
C ASN A 104 -1.13 12.83 -17.07
N ILE A 105 -0.89 14.13 -17.06
CA ILE A 105 -1.20 15.05 -18.18
C ILE A 105 -0.58 14.61 -19.52
N TYR A 106 0.37 13.68 -19.49
CA TYR A 106 1.05 13.11 -20.65
C TYR A 106 0.53 11.73 -21.09
N LEU A 107 -0.47 11.15 -20.41
CA LEU A 107 -1.01 9.81 -20.70
C LEU A 107 0.02 8.67 -20.65
N SER A 108 1.23 8.91 -20.15
CA SER A 108 2.29 7.92 -20.03
C SER A 108 1.99 6.90 -18.92
N PRO A 109 2.03 5.58 -19.22
CA PRO A 109 1.89 4.54 -18.22
C PRO A 109 3.04 4.57 -17.20
N LEU A 110 2.74 4.30 -15.92
CA LEU A 110 3.75 4.10 -14.89
C LEU A 110 3.88 2.60 -14.63
N VAL A 111 4.96 2.01 -15.12
CA VAL A 111 5.24 0.59 -14.91
C VAL A 111 6.01 0.44 -13.61
N VAL A 112 5.54 -0.42 -12.71
CA VAL A 112 6.22 -0.72 -11.46
C VAL A 112 6.50 -2.21 -11.37
N PHE A 113 7.74 -2.55 -11.06
CA PHE A 113 8.24 -3.91 -10.92
C PHE A 113 8.36 -4.28 -9.45
N PHE A 114 7.79 -5.42 -9.11
CA PHE A 114 7.87 -6.00 -7.78
C PHE A 114 8.54 -7.36 -7.85
N SER A 115 9.29 -7.68 -6.82
CA SER A 115 9.89 -9.00 -6.61
C SER A 115 9.67 -9.43 -5.17
N VAL A 116 10.07 -10.66 -4.88
CA VAL A 116 9.91 -11.29 -3.58
C VAL A 116 11.30 -11.59 -3.06
N ASN A 117 11.63 -11.07 -1.88
CA ASN A 117 12.89 -11.42 -1.26
C ASN A 117 12.84 -12.80 -0.59
N HIS A 118 13.98 -13.28 -0.09
CA HIS A 118 14.10 -14.58 0.61
C HIS A 118 13.22 -14.73 1.87
N HIS A 119 12.58 -13.66 2.33
CA HIS A 119 11.65 -13.67 3.45
C HIS A 119 10.18 -13.65 3.01
N ASN A 120 9.91 -13.93 1.72
CA ASN A 120 8.58 -13.87 1.12
C ASN A 120 7.91 -12.48 1.25
N GLN A 121 8.71 -11.42 1.22
CA GLN A 121 8.23 -10.04 1.27
C GLN A 121 8.29 -9.44 -0.12
N THR A 122 7.18 -8.84 -0.56
CA THR A 122 7.16 -8.06 -1.79
C THR A 122 8.02 -6.80 -1.64
N VAL A 123 8.91 -6.57 -2.60
CA VAL A 123 9.83 -5.44 -2.71
C VAL A 123 9.62 -4.76 -4.06
N VAL A 124 9.54 -3.43 -4.08
CA VAL A 124 9.59 -2.65 -5.32
C VAL A 124 11.03 -2.66 -5.84
N LEU A 125 11.26 -3.21 -7.03
CA LEU A 125 12.57 -3.20 -7.68
C LEU A 125 12.81 -1.88 -8.41
N THR A 126 11.85 -1.46 -9.22
CA THR A 126 11.93 -0.22 -10.00
C THR A 126 10.54 0.30 -10.36
N ALA A 127 10.46 1.59 -10.66
CA ALA A 127 9.29 2.26 -11.18
C ALA A 127 9.73 3.16 -12.35
N THR A 128 9.03 3.08 -13.49
CA THR A 128 9.44 3.77 -14.71
C THR A 128 8.22 4.27 -15.47
N LEU A 129 8.28 5.53 -15.92
CA LEU A 129 7.31 6.07 -16.87
C LEU A 129 7.70 5.61 -18.27
N VAL A 130 6.76 4.97 -18.97
CA VAL A 130 6.96 4.51 -20.35
C VAL A 130 6.17 5.38 -21.33
N ALA A 131 6.60 5.41 -22.58
CA ALA A 131 5.93 6.20 -23.61
C ALA A 131 4.63 5.55 -24.08
N ASP A 132 4.59 4.21 -24.14
CA ASP A 132 3.43 3.41 -24.53
C ASP A 132 3.48 2.01 -23.89
N GLU A 133 2.37 1.27 -23.97
CA GLU A 133 2.22 -0.10 -23.43
C GLU A 133 2.60 -1.19 -24.45
N LYS A 134 3.51 -0.92 -25.38
CA LYS A 134 3.91 -1.93 -26.38
C LYS A 134 4.89 -2.95 -25.79
N ASP A 135 4.81 -4.18 -26.28
CA ASP A 135 5.74 -5.27 -25.90
C ASP A 135 7.21 -4.86 -26.06
N GLU A 136 7.54 -4.11 -27.12
CA GLU A 136 8.88 -3.58 -27.38
C GLU A 136 9.40 -2.68 -26.25
N THR A 137 8.52 -1.83 -25.70
CA THR A 137 8.84 -0.93 -24.59
C THR A 137 9.11 -1.71 -23.31
N TYR A 138 8.36 -2.78 -23.06
CA TYR A 138 8.61 -3.69 -21.93
C TYR A 138 9.86 -4.55 -22.12
N VAL A 139 10.15 -5.01 -23.34
CA VAL A 139 11.39 -5.74 -23.64
C VAL A 139 12.61 -4.86 -23.42
N TRP A 140 12.57 -3.60 -23.88
CA TRP A 140 13.63 -2.63 -23.63
C TRP A 140 13.82 -2.35 -22.14
N LEU A 141 12.72 -2.23 -21.38
CA LEU A 141 12.76 -1.97 -19.95
C LEU A 141 13.32 -3.13 -19.11
N LEU A 142 13.31 -4.34 -19.68
CA LEU A 142 13.76 -5.59 -19.05
C LEU A 142 15.16 -6.04 -19.51
N GLN A 143 15.85 -5.28 -20.38
CA GLN A 143 17.25 -5.53 -20.75
C GLN A 143 18.23 -5.08 -19.66
#